data_AF-A0A3A0DC04-F1
#
_entry.id   AF-A0A3A0DC04-F1
#
_cell.length_a   1.000
_cell.length_b   1.000
_cell.length_c   1.000
_cell.angle_alpha   90.00
_cell.angle_beta   90.00
_cell.angle_gamma   90.00
#
_symmetry.space_group_name_H-M   'P 1'
#
loop_
_entity.id
_entity.type
_entity.pdbx_description
1 polymer ?
#
loop_
_entity_poly.entity_id
_entity_poly.type
_entity_poly.pdbx_seq_one_letter_code
_entity_poly.pdbx_strand_id
1 'polypeptide(L)'
;MKGTLTRSWKMVALVTLVTFLPRAVTPALAVSPVKMKNFGGTIDYADDGPSPFELDGVASHLGRFTARGEVTLVPGDEEGTFVGQGVVVFEAANGDLLVGTTTWDVDGDQVGRMHFAWQDAVQFSDGTVVANTGRFVDDRPPGLVVIAIIAILIGLLIPAVQK
;
A
#
# COMPACT_ATOMS: atom_id res chain seq x y z
N MET A 1 80.12 7.52 -3.22
CA MET A 1 79.03 8.46 -2.88
C MET A 1 78.06 8.50 -4.05
N LYS A 2 76.87 7.90 -3.91
CA LYS A 2 75.76 7.96 -4.87
C LYS A 2 74.51 8.20 -4.04
N GLY A 3 73.97 9.42 -4.09
CA GLY A 3 72.76 9.82 -3.38
C GLY A 3 71.53 9.54 -4.23
N THR A 4 70.61 8.74 -3.69
CA THR A 4 69.31 8.43 -4.28
C THR A 4 68.26 9.42 -3.80
N LEU A 5 67.71 10.23 -4.73
CA LEU A 5 66.55 11.08 -4.50
C LEU A 5 65.26 10.23 -4.40
N THR A 6 64.61 10.24 -3.24
CA THR A 6 63.25 9.71 -3.05
C THR A 6 62.22 10.78 -3.40
N ARG A 7 61.46 10.56 -4.49
CA ARG A 7 60.35 11.42 -4.93
C ARG A 7 59.07 11.02 -4.18
N SER A 8 58.61 11.89 -3.27
CA SER A 8 57.44 11.64 -2.43
C SER A 8 56.11 11.76 -3.21
N TRP A 9 55.35 10.68 -3.28
CA TRP A 9 53.96 10.66 -3.73
C TRP A 9 53.04 10.95 -2.54
N LYS A 10 52.65 12.21 -2.35
CA LYS A 10 51.49 12.57 -1.52
C LYS A 10 50.55 13.40 -2.37
N MET A 11 49.79 12.74 -3.25
CA MET A 11 48.64 13.36 -3.92
C MET A 11 47.38 13.00 -3.15
N VAL A 12 47.00 13.95 -2.29
CA VAL A 12 45.66 14.42 -1.96
C VAL A 12 44.51 13.62 -2.62
N ALA A 13 43.87 12.74 -1.85
CA ALA A 13 42.53 12.24 -2.16
C ALA A 13 41.52 13.06 -1.34
N LEU A 14 40.91 14.05 -1.99
CA LEU A 14 39.80 14.84 -1.47
C LEU A 14 38.56 13.95 -1.48
N VAL A 15 38.09 13.52 -0.31
CA VAL A 15 36.89 12.70 -0.13
C VAL A 15 35.66 13.60 -0.21
N THR A 16 34.94 13.54 -1.33
CA THR A 16 33.64 14.18 -1.51
C THR A 16 32.56 13.33 -0.84
N LEU A 17 32.24 13.62 0.42
CA LEU A 17 31.13 13.00 1.15
C LEU A 17 29.81 13.62 0.67
N VAL A 18 29.19 13.01 -0.36
CA VAL A 18 27.84 13.36 -0.79
C VAL A 18 26.85 12.82 0.23
N THR A 19 26.22 13.72 0.96
CA THR A 19 25.13 13.45 1.90
C THR A 19 23.90 12.91 1.15
N PHE A 20 23.77 11.58 1.11
CA PHE A 20 22.50 10.92 0.79
C PHE A 20 21.55 11.12 1.98
N LEU A 21 20.83 12.25 1.99
CA LEU A 21 19.66 12.40 2.85
C LEU A 21 18.53 11.57 2.22
N PRO A 22 18.05 10.50 2.87
CA PRO A 22 16.81 9.87 2.42
C PRO A 22 15.70 10.91 2.56
N ARG A 23 15.21 11.43 1.44
CA ARG A 23 13.93 12.15 1.42
C ARG A 23 12.89 11.13 1.87
N ALA A 24 12.44 11.26 3.12
CA ALA A 24 11.17 10.67 3.53
C ALA A 24 10.10 11.29 2.63
N VAL A 25 9.69 10.55 1.61
CA VAL A 25 8.54 10.92 0.79
C VAL A 25 7.36 10.70 1.70
N THR A 26 6.83 11.77 2.29
CA THR A 26 5.52 11.72 2.92
C THR A 26 4.52 11.31 1.85
N PRO A 27 3.82 10.17 1.99
CA PRO A 27 2.81 9.78 1.02
C PRO A 27 1.75 10.87 1.01
N ALA A 28 1.58 11.53 -0.14
CA ALA A 28 0.47 12.46 -0.31
C ALA A 28 -0.81 11.64 -0.23
N LEU A 29 -1.67 11.87 0.75
CA LEU A 29 -2.97 11.19 0.79
C LEU A 29 -3.84 11.75 -0.34
N ALA A 30 -3.80 11.11 -1.50
CA ALA A 30 -4.65 11.49 -2.61
C ALA A 30 -6.10 11.11 -2.26
N VAL A 31 -6.99 12.10 -2.31
CA VAL A 31 -8.43 11.89 -2.14
C VAL A 31 -8.92 10.95 -3.25
N SER A 32 -9.45 9.79 -2.86
CA SER A 32 -9.99 8.83 -3.83
C SER A 32 -11.10 9.49 -4.67
N PRO A 33 -11.09 9.38 -6.00
CA PRO A 33 -12.11 9.99 -6.87
C PRO A 33 -13.36 9.11 -6.96
N VAL A 34 -13.30 7.88 -6.43
CA VAL A 34 -14.48 7.03 -6.21
C VAL A 34 -15.23 7.62 -5.02
N LYS A 35 -16.25 8.41 -5.31
CA LYS A 35 -17.13 9.01 -4.30
C LYS A 35 -18.21 7.99 -3.97
N MET A 36 -18.05 7.34 -2.82
CA MET A 36 -19.05 6.41 -2.30
C MET A 36 -20.25 7.18 -1.75
N LYS A 37 -21.44 6.65 -1.99
CA LYS A 37 -22.72 7.17 -1.52
C LYS A 37 -23.60 6.00 -1.09
N ASN A 38 -24.25 6.13 0.06
CA ASN A 38 -25.20 5.15 0.57
C ASN A 38 -24.63 3.72 0.55
N PHE A 39 -23.44 3.53 1.13
CA PHE A 39 -22.85 2.22 1.27
C PHE A 39 -23.02 1.73 2.72
N GLY A 40 -23.10 0.42 2.86
CA GLY A 40 -23.14 -0.29 4.14
C GLY A 40 -22.31 -1.57 4.03
N GLY A 41 -22.28 -2.34 5.09
CA GLY A 41 -21.54 -3.60 5.11
C GLY A 41 -21.56 -4.30 6.46
N THR A 42 -20.91 -5.45 6.49
CA THR A 42 -20.72 -6.29 7.66
C THR A 42 -19.26 -6.66 7.79
N ILE A 43 -18.82 -6.87 9.03
CA ILE A 43 -17.49 -7.38 9.35
C ILE A 43 -17.66 -8.56 10.31
N ASP A 44 -16.96 -9.65 10.03
CA ASP A 44 -16.90 -10.81 10.90
C ASP A 44 -15.55 -10.74 11.64
N TYR A 45 -15.59 -10.30 12.90
CA TYR A 45 -14.38 -10.16 13.72
C TYR A 45 -13.76 -11.52 14.00
N ALA A 46 -12.54 -11.71 13.53
CA ALA A 46 -11.76 -12.91 13.79
C ALA A 46 -10.94 -12.75 15.08
N ASP A 47 -10.90 -13.80 15.91
CA ASP A 47 -10.07 -13.84 17.12
C ASP A 47 -8.57 -13.92 16.79
N ASP A 48 -8.23 -14.46 15.63
CA ASP A 48 -6.86 -14.57 15.11
C ASP A 48 -6.85 -14.28 13.59
N GLY A 49 -5.87 -13.49 13.16
CA GLY A 49 -5.70 -13.08 11.76
C GLY A 49 -6.64 -11.96 11.28
N PRO A 50 -6.65 -11.70 9.95
CA PRO A 50 -7.49 -10.67 9.35
C PRO A 50 -8.99 -10.99 9.45
N SER A 51 -9.79 -9.99 9.78
CA SER A 51 -11.25 -10.08 9.84
C SER A 51 -11.85 -9.84 8.44
N PRO A 52 -12.60 -10.79 7.87
CA PRO A 52 -13.26 -10.57 6.59
C PRO A 52 -14.41 -9.57 6.72
N PHE A 53 -14.64 -8.80 5.67
CA PHE A 53 -15.75 -7.86 5.59
C PHE A 53 -16.36 -7.82 4.20
N GLU A 54 -17.62 -7.44 4.14
CA GLU A 54 -18.38 -7.23 2.92
C GLU A 54 -18.98 -5.83 2.92
N LEU A 55 -19.02 -5.18 1.76
CA LEU A 55 -19.66 -3.89 1.55
C LEU A 55 -20.58 -3.94 0.34
N ASP A 56 -21.62 -3.12 0.33
CA ASP A 56 -22.42 -2.85 -0.85
C ASP A 56 -22.85 -1.38 -0.87
N GLY A 57 -23.12 -0.85 -2.06
CA GLY A 57 -23.57 0.54 -2.19
C GLY A 57 -23.53 1.09 -3.60
N VAL A 58 -23.42 2.42 -3.70
CA VAL A 58 -23.29 3.14 -4.98
C VAL A 58 -22.06 4.04 -4.95
N ALA A 59 -21.25 4.05 -6.00
CA ALA A 59 -20.13 4.99 -6.12
C ALA A 59 -20.01 5.62 -7.51
N SER A 60 -19.48 6.86 -7.56
CA SER A 60 -19.06 7.44 -8.84
C SER A 60 -17.96 6.54 -9.42
N HIS A 61 -18.11 6.15 -10.69
CA HIS A 61 -17.31 5.13 -11.40
C HIS A 61 -17.74 3.68 -11.19
N LEU A 62 -18.01 3.18 -9.98
CA LEU A 62 -18.40 1.77 -9.81
C LEU A 62 -19.88 1.50 -10.16
N GLY A 63 -20.75 2.51 -10.08
CA GLY A 63 -22.19 2.29 -10.14
C GLY A 63 -22.66 1.60 -8.86
N ARG A 64 -23.64 0.70 -8.96
CA ARG A 64 -23.93 -0.26 -7.88
C ARG A 64 -22.74 -1.19 -7.74
N PHE A 65 -22.26 -1.40 -6.53
CA PHE A 65 -21.12 -2.28 -6.28
C PHE A 65 -21.39 -3.21 -5.12
N THR A 66 -20.67 -4.33 -5.14
CA THR A 66 -20.36 -5.14 -3.97
C THR A 66 -18.86 -5.09 -3.74
N ALA A 67 -18.41 -5.27 -2.51
CA ALA A 67 -17.00 -5.37 -2.20
C ALA A 67 -16.77 -6.43 -1.13
N ARG A 68 -15.62 -7.08 -1.21
CA ARG A 68 -15.13 -8.01 -0.19
C ARG A 68 -13.70 -7.70 0.15
N GLY A 69 -13.33 -7.89 1.40
CA GLY A 69 -11.98 -7.60 1.87
C GLY A 69 -11.67 -8.30 3.17
N GLU A 70 -10.47 -8.05 3.65
CA GLU A 70 -10.01 -8.47 4.97
C GLU A 70 -9.27 -7.30 5.61
N VAL A 71 -9.44 -7.12 6.91
CA VAL A 71 -8.84 -6.03 7.68
C VAL A 71 -8.22 -6.56 8.97
N THR A 72 -7.02 -6.12 9.27
CA THR A 72 -6.39 -6.33 10.57
C THR A 72 -6.65 -5.08 11.41
N LEU A 73 -7.32 -5.26 12.54
CA LEU A 73 -7.59 -4.20 13.50
C LEU A 73 -6.52 -4.24 14.60
N VAL A 74 -5.93 -3.09 14.89
CA VAL A 74 -5.00 -2.91 16.02
C VAL A 74 -5.52 -1.82 16.96
N PRO A 75 -5.24 -1.88 18.27
CA PRO A 75 -5.58 -0.81 19.18
C PRO A 75 -5.04 0.55 18.69
N GLY A 76 -5.87 1.58 18.78
CA GLY A 76 -5.51 2.96 18.46
C GLY A 76 -4.83 3.69 19.63
N ASP A 77 -4.59 4.99 19.45
CA ASP A 77 -3.93 5.84 20.45
C ASP A 77 -4.83 6.13 21.66
N GLU A 78 -6.15 6.12 21.48
CA GLU A 78 -7.14 6.38 22.52
C GLU A 78 -7.82 5.08 22.97
N GLU A 79 -8.16 4.98 24.26
CA GLU A 79 -8.85 3.82 24.82
C GLU A 79 -10.19 3.60 24.11
N GLY A 80 -10.42 2.37 23.62
CA GLY A 80 -11.64 2.02 22.87
C GLY A 80 -11.60 2.37 21.38
N THR A 81 -10.49 2.91 20.87
CA THR A 81 -10.30 3.14 19.43
C THR A 81 -9.46 2.04 18.78
N PHE A 82 -9.70 1.79 17.49
CA PHE A 82 -8.91 0.85 16.68
C PHE A 82 -8.58 1.46 15.33
N VAL A 83 -7.42 1.07 14.81
CA VAL A 83 -6.99 1.37 13.45
C VAL A 83 -6.98 0.07 12.65
N GLY A 84 -7.73 0.04 11.56
CA GLY A 84 -7.78 -1.08 10.62
C GLY A 84 -6.88 -0.84 9.43
N GLN A 85 -6.17 -1.87 8.97
CA GLN A 85 -5.50 -1.87 7.67
C GLN A 85 -5.75 -3.19 6.95
N GLY A 86 -6.02 -3.13 5.66
CA GLY A 86 -6.47 -4.32 4.93
C GLY A 86 -6.46 -4.18 3.42
N VAL A 87 -7.01 -5.19 2.76
CA VAL A 87 -7.20 -5.24 1.31
C VAL A 87 -8.68 -5.33 0.98
N VAL A 88 -9.06 -4.85 -0.20
CA VAL A 88 -10.44 -4.84 -0.67
C VAL A 88 -10.50 -5.03 -2.19
N VAL A 89 -11.54 -5.73 -2.63
CA VAL A 89 -11.91 -5.91 -4.02
C VAL A 89 -13.33 -5.42 -4.20
N PHE A 90 -13.51 -4.40 -5.03
CA PHE A 90 -14.81 -3.92 -5.47
C PHE A 90 -15.17 -4.58 -6.80
N GLU A 91 -16.40 -5.07 -6.89
CA GLU A 91 -17.03 -5.49 -8.14
C GLU A 91 -18.03 -4.42 -8.58
N ALA A 92 -17.76 -3.79 -9.72
CA ALA A 92 -18.62 -2.77 -10.30
C ALA A 92 -19.87 -3.39 -10.95
N ALA A 93 -20.87 -2.55 -11.27
CA ALA A 93 -22.13 -3.00 -11.87
C ALA A 93 -21.98 -3.75 -13.20
N ASN A 94 -20.84 -3.60 -13.88
CA ASN A 94 -20.51 -4.29 -15.12
C ASN A 94 -19.63 -5.54 -14.94
N GLY A 95 -19.35 -5.95 -13.69
CA GLY A 95 -18.48 -7.07 -13.36
C GLY A 95 -16.98 -6.75 -13.35
N ASP A 96 -16.59 -5.49 -13.63
CA ASP A 96 -15.19 -5.08 -13.54
C ASP A 96 -14.73 -5.02 -12.09
N LEU A 97 -13.49 -5.46 -11.85
CA LEU A 97 -12.87 -5.48 -10.53
C LEU A 97 -11.94 -4.30 -10.35
N LEU A 98 -12.11 -3.60 -9.23
CA LEU A 98 -11.20 -2.57 -8.75
C LEU A 98 -10.64 -2.99 -7.39
N VAL A 99 -9.32 -3.13 -7.29
CA VAL A 99 -8.66 -3.60 -6.08
C VAL A 99 -7.89 -2.48 -5.38
N GLY A 100 -7.75 -2.59 -4.06
CA GLY A 100 -7.04 -1.61 -3.27
C GLY A 100 -6.76 -2.03 -1.85
N THR A 101 -6.05 -1.17 -1.14
CA THR A 101 -5.90 -1.26 0.32
C THR A 101 -6.94 -0.37 0.99
N THR A 102 -7.37 -0.75 2.19
CA THR A 102 -8.29 0.04 3.00
C THR A 102 -7.68 0.35 4.37
N THR A 103 -7.97 1.54 4.89
CA THR A 103 -7.62 1.92 6.27
C THR A 103 -8.86 2.43 6.99
N TRP A 104 -9.08 1.93 8.20
CA TRP A 104 -10.29 2.20 8.99
C TRP A 104 -9.92 2.90 10.28
N ASP A 105 -10.69 3.91 10.64
CA ASP A 105 -10.72 4.48 11.98
C ASP A 105 -12.00 3.98 12.66
N VAL A 106 -11.86 3.22 13.73
CA VAL A 106 -12.96 2.62 14.50
C VAL A 106 -12.99 3.24 15.89
N ASP A 107 -14.17 3.70 16.31
CA ASP A 107 -14.41 4.30 17.62
C ASP A 107 -15.54 3.53 18.31
N GLY A 108 -15.20 2.77 19.35
CA GLY A 108 -16.09 1.79 19.97
C GLY A 108 -16.60 0.76 18.96
N ASP A 109 -17.92 0.64 18.86
CA ASP A 109 -18.59 -0.31 17.95
C ASP A 109 -18.89 0.29 16.56
N GLN A 110 -18.40 1.49 16.24
CA GLN A 110 -18.68 2.17 14.98
C GLN A 110 -17.43 2.38 14.14
N VAL A 111 -17.53 2.04 12.84
CA VAL A 111 -16.52 2.44 11.86
C VAL A 111 -16.75 3.91 11.51
N GLY A 112 -15.89 4.78 12.05
CA GLY A 112 -16.01 6.23 11.90
C GLY A 112 -15.54 6.74 10.55
N ARG A 113 -14.44 6.18 10.02
CA ARG A 113 -13.89 6.58 8.71
C ARG A 113 -13.25 5.40 7.99
N MET A 114 -13.51 5.30 6.70
CA MET A 114 -12.82 4.36 5.81
C MET A 114 -12.15 5.12 4.68
N HIS A 115 -10.91 4.77 4.42
CA HIS A 115 -10.15 5.25 3.26
C HIS A 115 -9.77 4.09 2.36
N PHE A 116 -9.66 4.37 1.08
CA PHE A 116 -9.28 3.42 0.04
C PHE A 116 -8.15 3.99 -0.79
N ALA A 117 -7.13 3.17 -1.05
CA ALA A 117 -6.03 3.47 -1.96
C ALA A 117 -5.94 2.36 -3.01
N TRP A 118 -5.92 2.72 -4.28
CA TRP A 118 -6.07 1.78 -5.39
C TRP A 118 -4.74 1.14 -5.76
N GLN A 119 -4.76 -0.15 -6.05
CA GLN A 119 -3.58 -0.95 -6.38
C GLN A 119 -3.77 -1.66 -7.73
N ASP A 120 -2.70 -2.24 -8.29
CA ASP A 120 -2.79 -3.09 -9.49
C ASP A 120 -3.27 -4.50 -9.17
N ALA A 121 -2.82 -5.02 -8.04
CA ALA A 121 -3.20 -6.29 -7.47
C ALA A 121 -3.14 -6.23 -5.95
N VAL A 122 -3.93 -7.06 -5.30
CA VAL A 122 -3.89 -7.32 -3.85
C VAL A 122 -3.81 -8.81 -3.61
N GLN A 123 -3.24 -9.20 -2.48
CA GLN A 123 -3.20 -10.58 -2.03
C GLN A 123 -3.95 -10.69 -0.71
N PHE A 124 -4.85 -11.67 -0.62
CA PHE A 124 -5.54 -12.05 0.60
C PHE A 124 -4.67 -13.00 1.45
N SER A 125 -5.02 -13.15 2.72
CA SER A 125 -4.34 -14.00 3.71
C SER A 125 -4.31 -15.48 3.33
N ASP A 126 -5.28 -15.95 2.53
CA ASP A 126 -5.32 -17.30 1.97
C ASP A 126 -4.34 -17.52 0.80
N GLY A 127 -3.63 -16.46 0.39
CA GLY A 127 -2.69 -16.45 -0.74
C GLY A 127 -3.33 -16.08 -2.08
N THR A 128 -4.65 -15.93 -2.14
CA THR A 128 -5.39 -15.53 -3.35
C THR A 128 -4.96 -14.14 -3.81
N VAL A 129 -4.52 -14.03 -5.07
CA VAL A 129 -4.15 -12.74 -5.68
C VAL A 129 -5.27 -12.29 -6.63
N VAL A 130 -5.73 -11.05 -6.46
CA VAL A 130 -6.76 -10.44 -7.31
C VAL A 130 -6.21 -9.16 -7.92
N ALA A 131 -6.37 -9.00 -9.24
CA ALA A 131 -5.94 -7.83 -9.98
C ALA A 131 -7.13 -7.04 -10.54
N ASN A 132 -6.89 -5.78 -10.90
CA ASN A 132 -7.88 -4.98 -11.62
C ASN A 132 -8.30 -5.67 -12.93
N THR A 133 -9.55 -5.48 -13.33
CA THR A 133 -10.08 -5.97 -14.62
C THR A 133 -10.83 -4.88 -15.37
N GLY A 134 -11.10 -5.16 -16.65
CA GLY A 134 -11.88 -4.27 -17.52
C GLY A 134 -11.28 -2.88 -17.61
N ARG A 135 -12.09 -1.84 -17.41
CA ARG A 135 -11.65 -0.45 -17.55
C ARG A 135 -10.65 0.00 -16.47
N PHE A 136 -10.55 -0.72 -15.35
CA PHE A 136 -9.69 -0.33 -14.23
C PHE A 136 -8.22 -0.75 -14.42
N VAL A 137 -7.90 -1.52 -15.46
CA VAL A 137 -6.51 -1.87 -15.80
C VAL A 137 -5.74 -0.61 -16.23
N ASP A 138 -6.34 0.20 -17.11
CA ASP A 138 -5.67 1.36 -17.71
C ASP A 138 -6.14 2.70 -17.11
N ASP A 139 -7.39 2.78 -16.62
CA ASP A 139 -8.00 4.03 -16.13
C ASP A 139 -8.35 3.90 -14.64
N ARG A 140 -7.30 3.90 -13.80
CA ARG A 140 -7.46 3.88 -12.35
C ARG A 140 -8.00 5.22 -11.86
N PRO A 141 -9.00 5.22 -10.96
CA PRO A 141 -9.41 6.44 -10.29
C PRO A 141 -8.18 7.10 -9.62
N PRO A 142 -7.85 8.37 -9.90
CA PRO A 142 -6.66 9.04 -9.34
C PRO A 142 -6.62 9.05 -7.80
N GLY A 143 -5.77 8.20 -7.20
CA GLY A 143 -5.67 8.03 -5.75
C GLY A 143 -4.38 7.30 -5.35
N LEU A 144 -3.26 8.03 -5.42
CA LEU A 144 -1.87 7.71 -5.06
C LEU A 144 -1.17 6.49 -5.69
N VAL A 145 -0.55 6.77 -6.84
CA VAL A 145 0.83 6.44 -7.30
C VAL A 145 1.47 5.09 -6.91
N VAL A 146 1.49 4.21 -7.92
CA VAL A 146 2.57 3.27 -8.31
C VAL A 146 3.86 3.34 -7.48
N ILE A 147 4.21 2.23 -6.81
CA ILE A 147 5.62 1.87 -6.57
C ILE A 147 5.86 0.45 -7.11
N ALA A 148 5.82 0.32 -8.43
CA ALA A 148 6.33 -0.85 -9.14
C ALA A 148 7.87 -0.90 -9.07
N ILE A 149 8.48 -1.08 -7.87
CA ILE A 149 9.94 -1.28 -7.73
C ILE A 149 10.31 -2.34 -6.67
N ILE A 150 9.43 -2.80 -5.78
CA ILE A 150 9.84 -3.73 -4.70
C ILE A 150 10.01 -5.19 -5.19
N ALA A 151 9.20 -5.67 -6.14
CA ALA A 151 9.29 -7.06 -6.61
C ALA A 151 10.60 -7.38 -7.34
N ILE A 152 11.25 -6.38 -7.97
CA ILE A 152 12.51 -6.57 -8.70
C ILE A 152 13.71 -6.53 -7.72
N LEU A 153 13.64 -5.80 -6.60
CA LEU A 153 14.76 -5.69 -5.66
C LEU A 153 14.94 -6.95 -4.79
N ILE A 154 13.85 -7.61 -4.37
CA ILE A 154 13.95 -8.82 -3.53
C ILE A 154 14.53 -10.00 -4.33
N GLY A 155 14.19 -10.13 -5.61
CA GLY A 155 14.79 -11.14 -6.49
C GLY A 155 16.28 -10.92 -6.80
N LEU A 156 16.75 -9.66 -6.74
CA LEU A 156 18.14 -9.29 -7.04
C LEU A 156 19.06 -9.24 -5.80
N LEU A 157 18.53 -9.14 -4.58
CA LEU A 157 19.33 -9.06 -3.35
C LEU A 157 19.60 -10.42 -2.68
N ILE A 158 18.83 -11.47 -2.98
CA ILE A 158 19.03 -12.80 -2.38
C ILE A 158 20.39 -13.45 -2.75
N PRO A 159 21.00 -13.24 -3.94
CA PRO A 159 22.31 -13.86 -4.23
C PRO A 159 23.50 -13.21 -3.50
N ALA A 160 23.34 -12.04 -2.87
CA ALA A 160 24.48 -11.27 -2.37
C ALA A 160 24.86 -11.54 -0.90
N VAL A 161 24.08 -12.33 -0.14
CA VAL A 161 24.29 -12.58 1.30
C VAL A 161 24.86 -13.99 1.58
N GLN A 162 25.18 -14.78 0.56
CA GLN A 162 25.77 -16.13 0.73
C GLN A 162 27.25 -16.20 0.30
N LYS A 163 28.10 -15.33 0.85
CA LYS A 163 29.55 -15.58 0.91
C LYS A 163 30.14 -15.20 2.26
#